data_AF-A0A0F9HS61-F1
#
_entry.id   AF-A0A0F9HS61-F1
#
_cell.length_a   1.000
_cell.length_b   1.000
_cell.length_c   1.000
_cell.angle_alpha   90.00
_cell.angle_beta   90.00
_cell.angle_gamma   90.00
#
_symmetry.space_group_name_H-M   'P 1'
#
loop_
_entity.id
_entity.type
_entity.pdbx_description
1 polymer ?
#
loop_
_entity_poly.entity_id
_entity_poly.type
_entity_poly.pdbx_seq_one_letter_code
_entity_poly.pdbx_strand_id
1 'polypeptide(L)' 'MTEINYEVWATDMCTLLDAIEIAVNDGDLERVKTLVMGRFDLAEKNGLTFTIGGQAPPIQ' A
#
# COMPACT_ATOMS: atom_id res chain seq x y z
N MET A 1 -11.46 4.06 18.22
CA MET A 1 -11.55 3.76 16.79
C MET A 1 -11.11 5.02 16.08
N THR A 2 -9.94 5.02 15.47
CA THR A 2 -9.46 6.19 14.71
C THR A 2 -10.33 6.31 13.47
N GLU A 3 -10.97 7.44 13.26
CA GLU A 3 -11.82 7.67 12.09
C GLU A 3 -10.95 7.65 10.84
N ILE A 4 -11.30 6.80 9.87
CA ILE A 4 -10.57 6.69 8.62
C ILE A 4 -10.96 7.88 7.75
N ASN A 5 -9.97 8.68 7.33
CA ASN A 5 -10.19 9.68 6.31
C ASN A 5 -10.13 9.01 4.93
N TYR A 6 -11.31 8.69 4.38
CA TYR A 6 -11.43 7.99 3.11
C TYR A 6 -10.91 8.77 1.91
N GLU A 7 -10.93 10.11 1.94
CA GLU A 7 -10.38 10.95 0.86
C GLU A 7 -8.84 10.87 0.81
N VAL A 8 -8.20 10.96 1.98
CA VAL A 8 -6.75 10.81 2.11
C VAL A 8 -6.32 9.41 1.71
N TRP A 9 -7.03 8.39 2.20
CA TRP A 9 -6.74 7.01 1.85
C TRP A 9 -6.88 6.74 0.34
N ALA A 10 -7.94 7.23 -0.30
CA ALA A 10 -8.12 7.08 -1.74
C ALA A 10 -6.99 7.77 -2.53
N THR A 11 -6.59 8.97 -2.11
CA THR A 11 -5.50 9.72 -2.74
C THR A 11 -4.15 9.00 -2.61
N ASP A 12 -3.84 8.51 -1.42
CA ASP A 12 -2.64 7.73 -1.12
C ASP A 12 -2.61 6.44 -1.96
N MET A 13 -3.74 5.75 -2.12
CA MET A 13 -3.86 4.54 -2.94
C MET A 13 -3.68 4.81 -4.44
N CYS A 14 -4.29 5.87 -4.98
CA CYS A 14 -4.08 6.26 -6.38
C CYS A 14 -2.62 6.58 -6.65
N THR A 15 -1.97 7.33 -5.75
CA THR A 15 -0.54 7.65 -5.85
C THR A 15 0.33 6.39 -5.86
N LEU A 16 -0.01 5.38 -5.03
CA LEU A 16 0.69 4.10 -5.01
C LEU A 16 0.52 3.33 -6.33
N LEU A 17 -0.69 3.32 -6.89
CA LEU A 17 -0.98 2.64 -8.17
C LEU A 17 -0.23 3.30 -9.33
N ASP A 18 -0.19 4.63 -9.39
CA ASP A 18 0.57 5.37 -10.40
C ASP A 18 2.07 5.03 -10.32
N ALA A 19 2.61 4.94 -9.09
CA ALA A 19 4.01 4.56 -8.89
C ALA A 19 4.30 3.12 -9.34
N ILE A 20 3.36 2.20 -9.12
CA ILE A 20 3.46 0.80 -9.57
C ILE A 20 3.43 0.76 -11.11
N GLU A 21 2.51 1.48 -11.74
CA GLU A 21 2.40 1.56 -13.20
C GLU A 21 3.71 2.07 -13.83
N ILE A 22 4.28 3.13 -13.29
CA ILE A 22 5.58 3.66 -13.73
C ILE A 22 6.67 2.58 -13.61
N ALA A 23 6.77 1.91 -12.46
CA ALA A 23 7.79 0.89 -12.24
C ALA A 23 7.61 -0.34 -13.16
N VAL A 24 6.36 -0.73 -13.46
CA VAL A 24 6.06 -1.79 -14.45
C VAL A 24 6.51 -1.38 -15.85
N ASN A 25 6.20 -0.14 -16.26
CA ASN A 25 6.58 0.38 -17.57
C ASN A 25 8.10 0.52 -17.73
N ASP A 26 8.81 0.82 -16.64
CA ASP A 26 10.27 0.88 -16.60
C ASP A 26 10.93 -0.52 -16.53
N GLY A 27 10.16 -1.59 -16.33
CA GLY A 27 10.68 -2.95 -16.14
C GLY A 27 11.37 -3.18 -14.79
N ASP A 28 11.18 -2.28 -13.83
CA ASP A 28 11.79 -2.34 -12.49
C ASP A 28 10.96 -3.23 -11.54
N LEU A 29 11.10 -4.53 -11.71
CA LEU A 29 10.32 -5.53 -10.97
C LEU A 29 10.60 -5.53 -9.45
N GLU A 30 11.82 -5.16 -9.02
CA GLU A 30 12.13 -5.03 -7.60
C GLU A 30 11.37 -3.86 -6.98
N ARG A 31 11.34 -2.70 -7.65
CA ARG A 31 10.54 -1.57 -7.20
C ARG A 31 9.04 -1.87 -7.20
N VAL A 32 8.53 -2.58 -8.20
CA VAL A 32 7.13 -3.05 -8.21
C VAL A 32 6.84 -3.87 -6.95
N LYS A 33 7.71 -4.83 -6.62
CA LYS A 33 7.54 -5.68 -5.44
C LYS A 33 7.54 -4.86 -4.14
N THR A 34 8.46 -3.91 -4.00
CA THR A 34 8.52 -3.00 -2.84
C THR A 34 7.24 -2.17 -2.71
N LEU A 35 6.79 -1.54 -3.80
CA LEU A 35 5.57 -0.72 -3.81
C LEU A 35 4.32 -1.56 -3.47
N VAL A 36 4.21 -2.75 -4.06
CA VAL A 36 3.10 -3.66 -3.76
C VAL A 36 3.10 -4.03 -2.28
N MET A 37 4.25 -4.33 -1.67
CA MET A 37 4.34 -4.61 -0.23
C MET A 37 3.95 -3.40 0.62
N GLY A 38 4.41 -2.20 0.26
CA GLY A 38 4.11 -0.96 0.97
C GLY A 38 2.63 -0.57 1.05
N ARG A 39 1.74 -1.23 0.29
CA ARG A 39 0.28 -1.04 0.41
C ARG A 39 -0.24 -1.33 1.81
N PHE A 40 0.39 -2.24 2.55
CA PHE A 40 -0.01 -2.57 3.92
C PHE A 40 0.39 -1.48 4.90
N ASP A 41 1.61 -0.97 4.79
CA ASP A 41 2.09 0.17 5.59
C ASP A 41 1.23 1.42 5.35
N LEU A 42 0.85 1.65 4.09
CA LEU A 42 -0.05 2.73 3.70
C LEU A 42 -1.43 2.59 4.35
N ALA A 43 -1.91 1.35 4.46
CA ALA A 43 -3.20 1.09 5.07
C ALA A 43 -3.16 1.30 6.59
N GLU A 44 -2.10 0.83 7.26
CA GLU A 44 -1.90 1.06 8.70
C GLU A 44 -1.76 2.56 9.02
N LYS A 45 -1.02 3.31 8.19
CA LYS A 45 -0.92 4.78 8.28
C LYS A 45 -2.30 5.45 8.23
N ASN A 46 -3.24 4.88 7.47
CA ASN A 46 -4.61 5.38 7.32
C ASN A 46 -5.59 4.76 8.34
N GLY A 47 -5.11 4.03 9.34
CA GLY A 47 -5.94 3.47 10.41
C GLY A 47 -6.63 2.15 10.05
N LEU A 48 -6.25 1.52 8.93
CA LEU A 48 -6.74 0.20 8.52
C LEU A 48 -5.78 -0.90 8.99
N THR A 49 -6.30 -1.91 9.67
CA THR A 49 -5.52 -3.11 10.03
C THR A 49 -5.84 -4.23 9.04
N PHE A 50 -4.82 -4.74 8.36
CA PHE A 50 -4.95 -5.88 7.45
C PHE A 50 -4.42 -7.16 8.10
N THR A 51 -5.17 -8.24 7.99
CA THR A 51 -4.71 -9.58 8.35
C THR A 51 -4.73 -10.46 7.11
N ILE A 52 -3.57 -10.99 6.70
CA ILE A 52 -3.47 -11.99 5.64
C ILE A 52 -3.55 -13.37 6.30
N GLY A 53 -4.59 -14.16 6.02
CA GLY A 53 -4.72 -15.51 6.57
C GLY A 53 -4.83 -15.58 8.11
N GLY A 54 -5.28 -14.51 8.77
CA GLY A 54 -5.38 -14.41 10.24
C GLY A 54 -4.10 -13.95 10.93
N GLN A 55 -3.06 -13.57 10.19
CA GLN A 55 -1.83 -13.00 10.71
C GLN A 55 -1.60 -11.60 10.12
N ALA A 56 -1.08 -10.67 10.92
CA ALA A 56 -0.60 -9.40 10.40
C ALA A 56 0.51 -9.67 9.36
N PRO A 57 0.52 -8.97 8.22
CA PRO A 57 1.57 -9.14 7.22
C PRO A 57 2.95 -8.90 7.87
N PRO A 58 3.99 -9.65 7.47
CA PRO A 58 5.33 -9.43 7.98
C PRO A 58 5.81 -8.06 7.49
N ILE A 59 5.86 -7.10 8.42
CA ILE A 59 6.48 -5.79 8.23
C ILE A 59 8.00 -6.02 8.27
N GLN A 60 8.73 -5.61 7.22
CA GLN A 60 10.20 -5.71 7.14
C GLN A 60 10.85 -4.41 7.59
#